data_AF-A0A3M1VSG6-F1
#
_entry.id   AF-A0A3M1VSG6-F1
#
_cell.length_a   1.000
_cell.length_b   1.000
_cell.length_c   1.000
_cell.angle_alpha   90.00
_cell.angle_beta   90.00
_cell.angle_gamma   90.00
#
_symmetry.space_group_name_H-M   'P 1'
#
loop_
_entity.id
_entity.type
_entity.pdbx_description
1 polymer ?
#
loop_
_entity_poly.entity_id
_entity_poly.type
_entity_poly.pdbx_seq_one_letter_code
_entity_poly.pdbx_strand_id
1 'polypeptide(L)'
;LLRLQSTVTAQQIRRRLFEHYGDREIVARATRNVLRSFVDWEVLKETSEKGIYTAGFSLAIAQVEVIAWLAEAFLHAHPSGSVALRTVLNSTSLFPFRLSSISAAHLVAVSGRLDVFQHGLDQDLIMIRTGNMPMARKRGSGRCRHRC
;
A
#
# COMPACT_ATOMS: atom_id res chain seq x y z
N LEU A 1 -12.83 -5.07 6.37
CA LEU A 1 -14.21 -5.57 6.29
C LEU A 1 -14.35 -6.66 5.22
N LEU A 2 -14.11 -6.36 3.94
CA LEU A 2 -14.23 -7.34 2.84
C LEU A 2 -13.24 -8.52 2.86
N ARG A 3 -12.09 -8.40 3.56
CA ARG A 3 -11.11 -9.50 3.68
C ARG A 3 -11.53 -10.62 4.63
N LEU A 4 -12.47 -10.36 5.54
CA LEU A 4 -12.88 -11.31 6.58
C LEU A 4 -14.35 -11.72 6.46
N GLN A 5 -15.19 -10.87 5.85
CA GLN A 5 -16.61 -11.11 5.64
C GLN A 5 -16.88 -11.07 4.13
N SER A 6 -17.46 -12.14 3.59
CA SER A 6 -17.80 -12.29 2.16
C SER A 6 -18.84 -11.29 1.68
N THR A 7 -19.58 -10.68 2.62
CA THR A 7 -20.59 -9.66 2.38
C THR A 7 -20.40 -8.49 3.36
N VAL A 8 -20.75 -7.28 2.94
CA VAL A 8 -20.73 -6.08 3.77
C VAL A 8 -21.99 -5.26 3.50
N THR A 9 -22.64 -4.76 4.54
CA THR A 9 -23.84 -3.92 4.40
C THR A 9 -23.50 -2.44 4.31
N ALA A 10 -24.31 -1.66 3.61
CA ALA A 10 -24.19 -0.21 3.50
C ALA A 10 -24.17 0.47 4.89
N GLN A 11 -24.92 -0.09 5.85
CA GLN A 11 -24.96 0.39 7.23
C GLN A 11 -23.62 0.19 7.94
N GLN A 12 -22.96 -0.97 7.76
CA GLN A 12 -21.64 -1.23 8.32
C GLN A 12 -20.58 -0.28 7.74
N ILE A 13 -20.63 -0.03 6.44
CA ILE A 13 -19.72 0.91 5.76
C ILE A 13 -19.92 2.32 6.30
N ARG A 14 -21.18 2.79 6.29
CA ARG A 14 -21.53 4.11 6.80
C ARG A 14 -21.10 4.30 8.25
N ARG A 15 -21.33 3.30 9.11
CA ARG A 15 -20.89 3.35 10.52
C ARG A 15 -19.38 3.57 10.63
N ARG A 16 -18.58 2.81 9.89
CA ARG A 16 -17.11 2.99 9.88
C ARG A 16 -16.70 4.36 9.34
N LEU A 17 -17.33 4.86 8.29
CA LEU A 17 -17.03 6.20 7.78
C LEU A 17 -17.36 7.29 8.80
N PHE A 18 -18.46 7.15 9.56
CA PHE A 18 -18.80 8.08 10.61
C PHE A 18 -17.85 8.00 11.81
N GLU A 19 -17.37 6.81 12.17
CA GLU A 19 -16.31 6.65 13.18
C GLU A 19 -15.02 7.37 12.78
N HIS A 20 -14.67 7.36 11.49
CA HIS A 20 -13.43 7.99 11.00
C HIS A 20 -13.55 9.50 10.73
N TYR A 21 -14.68 9.97 10.19
CA TYR A 21 -14.85 11.34 9.69
C TYR A 21 -15.87 12.17 10.50
N GLY A 22 -16.52 11.56 11.49
CA GLY A 22 -17.63 12.14 12.23
C GLY A 22 -18.97 11.97 11.52
N ASP A 23 -20.06 12.05 12.29
CA ASP A 23 -21.43 11.95 11.79
C ASP A 23 -21.85 13.29 11.17
N ARG A 24 -21.70 13.39 9.84
CA ARG A 24 -22.08 14.58 9.06
C ARG A 24 -22.89 14.14 7.85
N GLU A 25 -23.92 14.90 7.51
CA GLU A 25 -24.76 14.63 6.33
C GLU A 25 -23.94 14.52 5.04
N ILE A 26 -22.88 15.32 4.92
CA ILE A 26 -21.94 15.29 3.78
C ILE A 26 -21.25 13.92 3.66
N VAL A 27 -20.86 13.30 4.79
CA VAL A 27 -20.23 11.97 4.79
C VAL A 27 -21.23 10.91 4.35
N ALA A 28 -22.50 11.03 4.77
CA ALA A 28 -23.54 10.10 4.34
C ALA A 28 -23.78 10.15 2.81
N ARG A 29 -23.83 11.36 2.24
CA ARG A 29 -23.97 11.56 0.79
C ARG A 29 -22.73 11.08 0.03
N ALA A 30 -21.54 11.47 0.48
CA ALA A 30 -20.28 11.05 -0.15
C ALA A 30 -20.12 9.53 -0.15
N THR A 31 -20.48 8.86 0.95
CA THR A 31 -20.43 7.39 1.06
C THR A 31 -21.27 6.72 -0.03
N ARG A 32 -22.48 7.22 -0.30
CA ARG A 32 -23.34 6.65 -1.36
C ARG A 32 -22.70 6.80 -2.74
N ASN A 33 -22.12 7.96 -3.04
CA ASN A 33 -21.49 8.22 -4.34
C ASN A 33 -20.25 7.33 -4.55
N VAL A 34 -19.42 7.15 -3.51
CA VAL A 34 -18.25 6.27 -3.54
C VAL A 34 -18.68 4.81 -3.74
N LEU A 35 -19.69 4.34 -3.01
CA LEU A 35 -20.22 2.99 -3.18
C LEU A 35 -20.75 2.76 -4.58
N ARG A 36 -21.47 3.73 -5.14
CA ARG A 36 -21.97 3.64 -6.51
C ARG A 36 -20.83 3.54 -7.52
N SER A 37 -19.79 4.37 -7.37
CA SER A 37 -18.60 4.31 -8.22
C SER A 37 -17.90 2.95 -8.14
N PHE A 38 -17.82 2.36 -6.94
CA PHE A 38 -17.22 1.04 -6.76
C PHE A 38 -18.04 -0.09 -7.39
N VAL A 39 -19.37 0.06 -7.43
CA VAL A 39 -20.25 -0.87 -8.15
C VAL A 39 -20.13 -0.68 -9.66
N ASP A 40 -20.13 0.56 -10.13
CA ASP A 40 -20.02 0.88 -11.56
C ASP A 40 -18.66 0.43 -12.13
N TRP A 41 -17.59 0.47 -11.32
CA TRP A 41 -16.31 -0.10 -11.70
C TRP A 41 -16.27 -1.62 -11.65
N GLU A 42 -17.26 -2.29 -11.06
CA GLU A 42 -17.37 -3.73 -10.75
C GLU A 42 -16.50 -4.23 -9.59
N VAL A 43 -15.88 -3.32 -8.84
CA VAL A 43 -15.00 -3.62 -7.70
C VAL A 43 -15.82 -4.09 -6.49
N LEU A 44 -17.07 -3.65 -6.41
CA LEU A 44 -18.11 -4.21 -5.57
C LEU A 44 -19.25 -4.72 -6.43
N LYS A 45 -19.96 -5.74 -5.95
CA LYS A 45 -21.18 -6.23 -6.59
C LYS A 45 -22.34 -6.11 -5.61
N GLU A 46 -23.48 -5.59 -6.08
CA GLU A 46 -24.71 -5.67 -5.30
C GLU A 46 -25.22 -7.11 -5.32
N THR A 47 -25.69 -7.58 -4.16
CA THR A 47 -26.41 -8.86 -4.08
C THR A 47 -27.87 -8.68 -4.49
N SER A 48 -28.64 -9.77 -4.46
CA SER A 48 -30.11 -9.73 -4.59
C SER A 48 -30.79 -8.83 -3.55
N GLU A 49 -30.13 -8.59 -2.41
CA GLU A 49 -30.61 -7.71 -1.35
C GLU A 49 -30.00 -6.31 -1.47
N LYS A 50 -30.87 -5.30 -1.52
CA LYS A 50 -30.47 -3.90 -1.65
C LYS A 50 -29.64 -3.45 -0.45
N GLY A 51 -28.49 -2.85 -0.73
CA GLY A 51 -27.59 -2.34 0.31
C GLY A 51 -26.69 -3.40 0.95
N ILE A 52 -26.63 -4.61 0.38
CA ILE A 52 -25.63 -5.62 0.70
C ILE A 52 -24.71 -5.79 -0.51
N TYR A 53 -23.41 -5.67 -0.25
CA TYR A 53 -22.36 -5.72 -1.28
C TYR A 53 -21.41 -6.89 -1.04
N THR A 54 -20.91 -7.47 -2.13
CA THR A 54 -19.84 -8.47 -2.12
C THR A 54 -18.60 -7.94 -2.83
N ALA A 55 -17.47 -8.59 -2.59
CA ALA A 55 -16.24 -8.30 -3.34
C ALA A 55 -16.45 -8.59 -4.83
N GLY A 56 -16.12 -7.61 -5.66
CA GLY A 56 -16.10 -7.75 -7.11
C GLY A 56 -14.74 -8.21 -7.62
N PHE A 57 -14.32 -7.72 -8.80
CA PHE A 57 -12.99 -8.07 -9.32
C PHE A 57 -11.88 -7.36 -8.53
N SER A 58 -10.71 -7.99 -8.52
CA SER A 58 -9.48 -7.39 -8.01
C SER A 58 -8.41 -7.56 -9.08
N LEU A 59 -7.71 -6.49 -9.41
CA LEU A 59 -6.77 -6.48 -10.52
C LEU A 59 -5.37 -6.84 -10.01
N ALA A 60 -4.83 -7.96 -10.48
CA ALA A 60 -3.44 -8.33 -10.21
C ALA A 60 -2.49 -7.50 -11.07
N ILE A 61 -1.55 -6.80 -10.44
CA ILE A 61 -0.50 -6.04 -11.11
C ILE A 61 0.81 -6.80 -10.91
N ALA A 62 1.33 -7.36 -12.00
CA ALA A 62 2.62 -8.06 -12.03
C ALA A 62 3.73 -7.26 -12.72
N GLN A 63 3.37 -6.20 -13.45
CA GLN A 63 4.33 -5.34 -14.15
C GLN A 63 5.14 -4.54 -13.14
N VAL A 64 6.45 -4.75 -13.15
CA VAL A 64 7.38 -4.29 -12.10
C VAL A 64 7.49 -2.76 -12.11
N GLU A 65 7.43 -2.15 -13.29
CA GLU A 65 7.44 -0.71 -13.51
C GLU A 65 6.22 -0.04 -12.88
N VAL A 66 5.04 -0.65 -13.03
CA VAL A 66 3.79 -0.17 -12.44
C VAL A 66 3.81 -0.33 -10.92
N ILE A 67 4.32 -1.46 -10.42
CA ILE A 67 4.48 -1.69 -8.98
C ILE A 67 5.44 -0.64 -8.38
N ALA A 68 6.56 -0.36 -9.04
CA ALA A 68 7.52 0.64 -8.59
C ALA A 68 6.91 2.05 -8.59
N TRP A 69 6.16 2.41 -9.64
CA TRP A 69 5.45 3.69 -9.71
C TRP A 69 4.40 3.85 -8.60
N LEU A 70 3.61 2.81 -8.33
CA LEU A 70 2.64 2.82 -7.23
C LEU A 70 3.32 2.87 -5.85
N ALA A 71 4.45 2.19 -5.68
CA ALA A 71 5.23 2.24 -4.45
C ALA A 71 5.80 3.64 -4.19
N GLU A 72 6.27 4.31 -5.24
CA GLU A 72 6.71 5.70 -5.18
C GLU A 72 5.56 6.65 -4.80
N ALA A 73 4.40 6.54 -5.47
CA ALA A 73 3.22 7.34 -5.14
C ALA A 73 2.75 7.11 -3.69
N PHE A 74 2.81 5.86 -3.23
CA PHE A 74 2.50 5.51 -1.84
C PHE A 74 3.44 6.21 -0.86
N LEU A 75 4.74 6.22 -1.13
CA LEU A 75 5.73 6.92 -0.31
C LEU A 75 5.51 8.43 -0.31
N HIS A 76 5.16 9.05 -1.44
CA HIS A 76 4.85 10.48 -1.47
C HIS A 76 3.63 10.85 -0.63
N ALA A 77 2.64 9.95 -0.54
CA ALA A 77 1.45 10.16 0.28
C ALA A 77 1.72 9.96 1.79
N HIS A 78 2.86 9.38 2.19
CA HIS A 78 3.19 9.08 3.58
C HIS A 78 4.44 9.85 4.03
N PRO A 79 4.32 10.76 5.02
CA PRO A 79 5.43 11.62 5.44
C PRO A 79 6.56 10.89 6.21
N SER A 80 6.47 9.56 6.40
CA SER A 80 7.38 8.78 7.23
C SER A 80 8.76 8.53 6.61
N GLY A 81 9.02 8.99 5.39
CA GLY A 81 10.33 8.96 4.72
C GLY A 81 10.83 7.56 4.30
N SER A 82 10.37 6.51 4.97
CA SER A 82 10.60 5.11 4.60
C SER A 82 9.44 4.23 5.06
N VAL A 83 9.26 3.09 4.41
CA VAL A 83 8.23 2.11 4.78
C VAL A 83 8.68 0.70 4.37
N ALA A 84 8.27 -0.33 5.11
CA ALA A 84 8.54 -1.70 4.70
C ALA A 84 7.83 -2.05 3.39
N LEU A 85 8.51 -2.70 2.46
CA LEU A 85 7.96 -3.07 1.15
C LEU A 85 6.65 -3.87 1.29
N ARG A 86 6.63 -4.82 2.24
CA ARG A 86 5.44 -5.61 2.56
C ARG A 86 4.21 -4.77 2.92
N THR A 87 4.41 -3.61 3.56
CA THR A 87 3.32 -2.71 3.95
C THR A 87 2.70 -2.07 2.72
N VAL A 88 3.52 -1.67 1.75
CA VAL A 88 3.04 -1.11 0.47
C VAL A 88 2.30 -2.16 -0.33
N LEU A 89 2.89 -3.34 -0.53
CA LEU A 89 2.30 -4.44 -1.31
C LEU A 89 0.95 -4.92 -0.75
N ASN A 90 0.72 -4.76 0.56
CA ASN A 90 -0.50 -5.17 1.24
C ASN A 90 -1.42 -4.00 1.65
N SER A 91 -1.13 -2.78 1.22
CA SER A 91 -1.86 -1.59 1.64
C SER A 91 -3.29 -1.57 1.12
N THR A 92 -4.24 -1.22 2.00
CA THR A 92 -5.65 -1.03 1.60
C THR A 92 -5.87 0.22 0.77
N SER A 93 -4.96 1.19 0.82
CA SER A 93 -5.05 2.42 0.01
C SER A 93 -4.85 2.15 -1.48
N LEU A 94 -4.29 0.99 -1.84
CA LEU A 94 -4.09 0.54 -3.22
C LEU A 94 -5.23 -0.37 -3.71
N PHE A 95 -6.29 -0.56 -2.92
CA PHE A 95 -7.49 -1.23 -3.41
C PHE A 95 -8.03 -0.51 -4.65
N PRO A 96 -8.42 -1.22 -5.74
CA PRO A 96 -8.67 -2.67 -5.84
C PRO A 96 -7.48 -3.52 -6.31
N PHE A 97 -6.29 -2.95 -6.38
CA PHE A 97 -5.12 -3.57 -6.97
C PHE A 97 -4.43 -4.56 -6.01
N ARG A 98 -3.96 -5.68 -6.57
CA ARG A 98 -3.16 -6.69 -5.88
C ARG A 98 -1.79 -6.71 -6.51
N LEU A 99 -0.80 -6.15 -5.81
CA LEU A 99 0.57 -6.12 -6.30
C LEU A 99 1.21 -7.50 -6.10
N SER A 100 1.85 -8.02 -7.15
CA SER A 100 2.62 -9.26 -7.06
C SER A 100 3.78 -9.11 -6.08
N SER A 101 4.17 -10.21 -5.44
CA SER A 101 5.38 -10.23 -4.61
C SER A 101 6.60 -9.92 -5.47
N ILE A 102 7.41 -8.96 -5.03
CA ILE A 102 8.64 -8.55 -5.69
C ILE A 102 9.70 -8.26 -4.65
N SER A 103 10.97 -8.55 -4.97
CA SER A 103 12.09 -8.17 -4.12
C SER A 103 12.38 -6.68 -4.22
N ALA A 104 12.86 -6.09 -3.13
CA ALA A 104 13.19 -4.67 -3.11
C ALA A 104 14.34 -4.33 -4.08
N ALA A 105 15.29 -5.26 -4.26
CA ALA A 105 16.37 -5.13 -5.24
C ALA A 105 15.85 -5.00 -6.68
N HIS A 106 14.86 -5.79 -7.07
CA HIS A 106 14.29 -5.72 -8.42
C HIS A 106 13.50 -4.41 -8.61
N LEU A 107 12.80 -3.96 -7.58
CA LEU A 107 12.05 -2.70 -7.59
C LEU A 107 12.96 -1.47 -7.79
N VAL A 108 14.14 -1.45 -7.14
CA VAL A 108 15.15 -0.38 -7.34
C VAL A 108 15.86 -0.49 -8.68
N ALA A 109 16.05 -1.71 -9.20
CA ALA A 109 16.68 -1.90 -10.51
C ALA A 109 15.88 -1.25 -11.65
N VAL A 110 14.54 -1.23 -11.55
CA VAL A 110 13.67 -0.59 -12.56
C VAL A 110 13.35 0.89 -12.27
N SER A 111 13.57 1.35 -11.04
CA SER A 111 13.21 2.70 -10.61
C SER A 111 14.41 3.49 -10.11
N GLY A 112 14.82 4.49 -10.88
CA GLY A 112 15.87 5.43 -10.48
C GLY A 112 15.49 6.37 -9.32
N ARG A 113 14.23 6.35 -8.88
CA ARG A 113 13.69 7.26 -7.84
C ARG A 113 13.47 6.59 -6.49
N LEU A 114 13.70 5.29 -6.40
CA LEU A 114 13.56 4.52 -5.16
C LEU A 114 14.93 4.06 -4.67
N ASP A 115 15.06 4.00 -3.34
CA ASP A 115 16.18 3.39 -2.65
C ASP A 115 15.68 2.37 -1.62
N VAL A 116 16.56 1.43 -1.28
CA VAL A 116 16.27 0.35 -0.33
C VAL A 116 17.30 0.35 0.79
N PHE A 117 16.79 0.19 2.00
CA PHE A 117 17.58 -0.01 3.20
C PHE A 117 17.17 -1.33 3.85
N GLN A 118 18.13 -2.23 4.06
CA GLN A 118 17.87 -3.47 4.79
C GLN A 118 17.92 -3.21 6.29
N HIS A 119 16.81 -3.50 6.98
CA HIS A 119 16.70 -3.40 8.43
C HIS A 119 16.51 -4.79 9.04
N GLY A 120 17.57 -5.35 9.63
CA GLY A 120 17.55 -6.70 10.18
C GLY A 120 17.61 -7.79 9.10
N LEU A 121 17.24 -9.02 9.45
CA LEU A 121 17.45 -10.20 8.61
C LEU A 121 16.43 -10.37 7.46
N ASP A 122 15.28 -9.70 7.50
CA ASP A 122 14.19 -9.93 6.52
C ASP A 122 13.24 -8.73 6.34
N GLN A 123 13.71 -7.50 6.58
CA GLN A 123 12.88 -6.32 6.35
C GLN A 123 13.57 -5.33 5.41
N ASP A 124 13.13 -5.36 4.16
CA ASP A 124 13.48 -4.34 3.18
C ASP A 124 12.57 -3.11 3.37
N LEU A 125 13.18 -2.00 3.77
CA LEU A 125 12.54 -0.69 3.78
C LEU A 125 12.79 -0.01 2.43
N ILE A 126 11.73 0.50 1.81
CA ILE A 126 11.82 1.35 0.62
C ILE A 126 11.69 2.82 1.03
N MET A 127 12.37 3.68 0.29
CA MET A 127 12.34 5.13 0.47
C MET A 127 12.50 5.85 -0.87
N ILE A 128 12.08 7.11 -0.93
CA ILE A 128 12.32 7.97 -2.09
C ILE A 128 13.79 8.36 -2.08
N ARG A 129 14.46 8.18 -3.22
CA ARG A 129 15.83 8.64 -3.43
C ARG A 129 15.86 10.17 -3.35
N THR A 130 16.27 10.70 -2.21
CA THR A 130 16.57 12.12 -2.07
C THR A 130 17.99 12.33 -2.58
N GLY A 131 18.15 13.11 -3.66
CA GLY A 131 19.40 13.30 -4.38
C GLY A 131 20.57 13.94 -3.62
N ASN A 132 20.56 13.94 -2.28
CA ASN A 132 21.67 14.49 -1.47
C ASN A 132 21.67 14.05 0.01
N MET A 133 21.56 12.75 0.33
CA MET A 133 21.96 12.26 1.67
C MET A 133 23.27 11.46 1.61
N PRO A 134 24.36 11.91 2.25
CA PRO A 134 25.55 11.08 2.39
C PRO A 134 25.24 10.00 3.43
N MET A 135 24.89 8.79 3.00
CA MET A 135 24.94 7.64 3.90
C MET A 135 26.40 7.40 4.28
N ALA A 136 26.72 7.63 5.56
CA ALA A 136 27.98 7.27 6.17
C ALA A 136 28.26 5.79 5.91
N ARG A 137 29.15 5.50 4.96
CA ARG A 137 29.81 4.22 4.81
C ARG A 137 30.53 3.92 6.13
N LYS A 138 29.94 3.06 6.97
CA LYS A 138 30.72 2.37 8.01
C LYS A 138 31.75 1.53 7.28
N ARG A 139 32.98 2.06 7.20
CA ARG A 139 34.17 1.32 6.81
C ARG A 139 34.25 0.13 7.76
N GLY A 140 34.23 -1.09 7.21
CA GLY A 140 34.70 -2.24 7.94
C GLY A 140 36.15 -1.99 8.35
N SER A 141 36.41 -1.82 9.64
CA SER A 141 37.77 -1.97 10.15
C SER A 141 38.06 -3.46 10.23
N GLY A 142 38.50 -3.99 9.10
CA GLY A 142 39.31 -5.19 9.13
C GLY A 142 40.62 -4.90 9.88
N ARG A 143 41.08 -5.93 10.59
CA ARG A 143 42.49 -6.20 10.89
C ARG A 143 43.04 -5.58 12.19
N CYS A 144 42.78 -6.22 13.32
CA CYS A 144 43.80 -6.34 14.38
C CYS A 144 44.49 -7.70 14.21
N ARG A 145 45.79 -7.60 13.96
CA ARG A 145 46.70 -8.71 13.69
C ARG A 145 46.91 -9.52 14.96
N HIS A 146 46.81 -10.84 14.84
CA HIS A 146 47.63 -11.73 15.66
C HIS A 146 49.10 -11.42 15.40
N ARG A 147 49.87 -11.16 16.46
CA ARG A 147 51.27 -11.55 16.55
C ARG A 147 51.78 -11.50 17.98
N CYS A 148 52.35 -12.65 18.36
CA CYS A 148 53.32 -12.93 19.43
C CYS A 148 52.79 -12.85 20.85
#